data_AF-A0A935HVJ8-F1
#
_entry.id   AF-A0A935HVJ8-F1
#
_cell.length_a   1.000
_cell.length_b   1.000
_cell.length_c   1.000
_cell.angle_alpha   90.00
_cell.angle_beta   90.00
_cell.angle_gamma   90.00
#
_symmetry.space_group_name_H-M   'P 1'
#
loop_
_entity.id
_entity.type
_entity.pdbx_description
1 polymer ?
#
loop_
_entity_poly.entity_id
_entity_poly.type
_entity_poly.pdbx_seq_one_letter_code
_entity_poly.pdbx_strand_id
1 'polypeptide(L)' 'MNTLTISKSNLKEIIKESVREAILEERVILYELLIPSVSNKEMADIEMKYKNPSDYNKMNFKDMTDWVNK' A
#
# COMPACT_ATOMS: atom_id res chain seq x y z
N MET A 1 -14.96 6.77 41.52
CA MET A 1 -14.13 6.69 40.28
C MET A 1 -13.88 5.22 40.02
N ASN A 2 -14.33 4.68 38.89
CA ASN A 2 -14.08 3.28 38.54
C ASN A 2 -12.68 3.17 37.93
N THR A 3 -11.85 2.33 38.51
CA THR A 3 -10.50 2.01 38.03
C THR A 3 -10.56 0.77 37.15
N LEU A 4 -10.24 0.93 35.87
CA LEU A 4 -10.07 -0.19 34.95
C LEU A 4 -8.66 -0.75 35.11
N THR A 5 -8.57 -2.03 35.48
CA THR A 5 -7.30 -2.76 35.54
C THR A 5 -7.09 -3.51 34.24
N ILE A 6 -6.14 -3.04 33.43
CA ILE A 6 -5.76 -3.66 32.15
C ILE A 6 -4.34 -4.19 32.27
N SER A 7 -4.10 -5.40 31.77
CA SER A 7 -2.76 -5.98 31.70
C SER A 7 -1.90 -5.24 30.66
N LYS A 8 -0.58 -5.18 30.89
CA LYS A 8 0.35 -4.55 29.95
C LYS A 8 0.31 -5.19 28.55
N SER A 9 0.02 -6.49 28.44
CA SER A 9 -0.11 -7.19 27.17
C SER A 9 -1.35 -6.72 26.40
N ASN A 10 -2.49 -6.67 27.06
CA ASN A 10 -3.75 -6.27 26.42
C ASN A 10 -3.69 -4.80 25.99
N LEU A 11 -3.08 -3.93 26.79
CA LEU A 11 -2.87 -2.54 26.39
C LEU A 11 -2.04 -2.43 25.10
N LYS A 12 -0.96 -3.22 24.98
CA LYS A 12 -0.14 -3.24 23.76
C LYS A 12 -0.90 -3.77 22.56
N GLU A 13 -1.76 -4.76 22.75
CA GLU A 13 -2.57 -5.35 21.70
C GLU A 13 -3.60 -4.36 21.18
N ILE A 14 -4.35 -3.72 22.07
CA ILE A 14 -5.31 -2.65 21.74
C ILE A 14 -4.62 -1.53 20.95
N ILE A 15 -3.45 -1.05 21.43
CA ILE A 15 -2.70 -0.01 20.72
C ILE A 15 -2.30 -0.46 19.32
N LYS A 16 -1.82 -1.72 19.18
CA LYS A 16 -1.44 -2.26 17.87
C LYS A 16 -2.63 -2.35 16.91
N GLU A 17 -3.79 -2.75 17.40
CA GLU A 17 -5.02 -2.83 16.61
C GLU A 17 -5.47 -1.45 16.16
N SER A 18 -5.54 -0.47 17.08
CA SER A 18 -5.93 0.90 16.73
C SER A 18 -4.97 1.55 15.73
N VAL A 19 -3.65 1.31 15.85
CA VAL A 19 -2.68 1.80 14.87
C VAL A 19 -2.86 1.11 13.52
N ARG A 20 -3.12 -0.20 13.51
CA ARG A 20 -3.37 -0.95 12.27
C ARG A 20 -4.62 -0.42 11.57
N GLU A 21 -5.70 -0.18 12.30
CA GLU A 21 -6.95 0.37 11.78
C GLU A 21 -6.72 1.74 11.14
N ALA A 22 -6.08 2.67 11.87
CA ALA A 22 -5.76 3.99 11.34
C ALA A 22 -4.91 3.92 10.06
N ILE A 23 -3.91 3.03 10.00
CA ILE A 23 -3.08 2.84 8.79
C ILE A 23 -3.92 2.27 7.64
N LEU A 24 -4.87 1.36 7.90
CA LEU A 24 -5.72 0.77 6.87
C LEU A 24 -6.69 1.80 6.28
N GLU A 25 -7.25 2.67 7.12
CA GLU A 25 -8.13 3.78 6.70
C GLU A 25 -7.37 4.81 5.86
N GLU A 26 -6.20 5.23 6.34
CA GLU A 26 -5.38 6.27 5.70
C GLU A 26 -4.44 5.73 4.61
N ARG A 27 -4.53 4.43 4.29
CA ARG A 27 -3.56 3.73 3.43
C ARG A 27 -3.42 4.37 2.06
N VAL A 28 -4.52 4.85 1.48
CA VAL A 28 -4.54 5.47 0.14
C VAL A 28 -3.75 6.79 0.17
N ILE A 29 -3.99 7.62 1.17
CA ILE A 29 -3.28 8.89 1.36
C ILE A 29 -1.80 8.64 1.62
N LEU A 30 -1.48 7.62 2.43
CA LEU A 30 -0.11 7.19 2.66
C LEU A 30 0.57 6.74 1.35
N TYR A 31 -0.10 5.95 0.51
CA TYR A 31 0.46 5.55 -0.78
C TYR A 31 0.66 6.73 -1.72
N GLU A 32 -0.29 7.67 -1.77
CA GLU A 32 -0.15 8.89 -2.56
C GLU A 32 1.08 9.71 -2.13
N LEU A 33 1.31 9.84 -0.82
CA LEU A 33 2.51 10.51 -0.28
C LEU A 33 3.82 9.80 -0.63
N LEU A 34 3.78 8.48 -0.80
CA LEU A 34 4.97 7.66 -1.07
C LEU A 34 5.25 7.46 -2.56
N ILE A 35 4.29 7.72 -3.44
CA ILE A 35 4.47 7.59 -4.89
C ILE A 35 5.24 8.83 -5.40
N PRO A 36 6.41 8.65 -6.03
CA PRO A 36 7.13 9.76 -6.64
C PRO A 36 6.27 10.42 -7.72
N SER A 37 6.16 11.75 -7.68
CA SER A 37 5.57 12.49 -8.78
C SER A 37 6.52 12.51 -9.97
N VAL A 38 5.98 12.36 -11.17
CA VAL A 38 6.71 12.51 -12.43
C VAL A 38 6.13 13.68 -13.19
N SER A 39 6.99 14.47 -13.82
CA SER A 39 6.58 15.54 -14.73
C SER A 39 5.98 14.95 -16.01
N ASN A 40 5.18 15.74 -16.74
CA ASN A 40 4.64 15.33 -18.02
C ASN A 40 5.73 14.94 -19.03
N LYS A 41 6.90 15.58 -18.95
CA LYS A 41 8.05 15.26 -19.80
C LYS A 41 8.61 13.88 -19.45
N GLU A 42 8.84 13.61 -18.17
CA GLU A 42 9.32 12.30 -17.72
C GLU A 42 8.34 11.19 -18.05
N MET A 43 7.03 11.44 -17.92
CA MET A 43 6.01 10.47 -18.32
C MET A 43 6.07 10.18 -19.83
N ALA A 44 6.18 11.22 -20.68
CA ALA A 44 6.31 11.05 -22.12
C ALA A 44 7.57 10.25 -22.51
N ASP A 45 8.70 10.49 -21.83
CA ASP A 45 9.94 9.74 -22.04
C ASP A 45 9.78 8.25 -21.64
N ILE A 46 9.07 7.97 -20.55
CA ILE A 46 8.75 6.60 -20.10
C ILE A 46 7.86 5.89 -21.12
N GLU A 47 6.77 6.53 -21.56
CA GLU A 47 5.83 5.96 -22.54
C GLU A 47 6.52 5.70 -23.88
N MET A 48 7.38 6.60 -24.34
CA MET A 48 8.17 6.40 -25.56
C MET A 48 9.11 5.19 -25.44
N LYS A 49 9.78 5.05 -24.29
CA LYS A 49 10.80 4.00 -24.08
C LYS A 49 10.18 2.62 -23.86
N TYR A 50 9.10 2.55 -23.10
CA TYR A 50 8.54 1.29 -22.62
C TYR A 50 7.17 0.97 -23.20
N LYS A 51 6.55 1.85 -23.99
CA LYS A 51 5.21 1.66 -24.58
C LYS A 51 4.12 1.43 -23.53
N ASN A 52 2.88 1.21 -23.96
CA ASN A 52 1.80 0.88 -23.04
C ASN A 52 1.88 -0.62 -22.66
N PRO A 53 1.55 -1.00 -21.41
CA PRO A 53 1.40 -2.41 -21.04
C PRO A 53 0.48 -3.21 -21.99
N SER A 54 -0.52 -2.57 -22.62
CA SER A 54 -1.39 -3.22 -23.62
C SER A 54 -0.67 -3.67 -24.89
N ASP A 55 0.50 -3.10 -25.18
CA ASP A 55 1.29 -3.38 -26.38
C ASP A 55 2.14 -4.66 -26.25
N TYR A 56 2.18 -5.25 -25.05
CA TYR A 56 2.91 -6.48 -24.77
C TYR A 56 2.00 -7.71 -24.80
N ASN A 57 2.55 -8.85 -25.24
CA ASN A 57 1.83 -10.11 -25.24
C ASN A 57 1.53 -10.54 -23.79
N LYS A 58 0.25 -10.72 -23.48
CA LYS A 58 -0.24 -11.16 -22.16
C LYS A 58 0.39 -12.48 -21.68
N MET A 59 0.78 -13.36 -22.59
CA MET A 59 1.43 -14.64 -22.25
C MET A 59 2.83 -14.45 -21.62
N ASN A 60 3.44 -13.28 -21.78
CA ASN A 60 4.74 -12.97 -21.17
C ASN A 60 4.61 -12.45 -19.73
N PHE A 61 3.39 -12.14 -19.27
CA PHE A 61 3.17 -11.65 -17.91
C PHE A 61 3.05 -12.82 -16.94
N LYS A 62 3.76 -12.72 -15.82
CA LYS A 62 3.65 -13.65 -14.70
C LYS A 62 2.79 -12.99 -13.62
N ASP A 63 1.79 -13.72 -13.13
CA ASP A 63 1.06 -13.29 -11.95
C ASP A 63 2.00 -13.34 -10.73
N MET A 64 2.14 -12.21 -10.05
CA MET A 64 2.99 -12.04 -8.87
C MET A 64 2.13 -11.84 -7.60
N THR A 65 0.82 -12.14 -7.65
CA THR A 65 -0.13 -11.89 -6.56
C THR A 65 -0.46 -13.12 -5.72
N ASP A 66 0.25 -14.24 -5.94
CA ASP A 66 0.10 -15.49 -5.17
C ASP A 66 0.23 -15.32 -3.64
N TRP A 67 0.88 -14.24 -3.19
CA TRP A 67 1.09 -13.93 -1.77
C TRP A 67 -0.07 -13.16 -1.12
N VAL A 68 -1.01 -12.59 -1.90
CA VAL A 68 -2.08 -11.72 -1.37
C VAL A 68 -3.20 -12.52 -0.71
N ASN A 69 -3.42 -13.77 -1.13
CA ASN A 69 -4.48 -14.65 -0.62
C ASN A 69 -3.99 -15.71 0.40
N LYS A 70 -2.80 -15.51 0.99
CA LYS A 70 -2.28 -16.32 2.09
C LYS A 70 -2.45 -15.59 3.42
#